data_AF-A0A6G3PPA0-F1
#
_entry.id   AF-A0A6G3PPA0-F1
#
_cell.length_a   1.000
_cell.length_b   1.000
_cell.length_c   1.000
_cell.angle_alpha   90.00
_cell.angle_beta   90.00
_cell.angle_gamma   90.00
#
_symmetry.space_group_name_H-M   'P 1'
#
loop_
_entity.id
_entity.type
_entity.pdbx_description
1 polymer ?
#
loop_
_entity_poly.entity_id
_entity_poly.type
_entity_poly.pdbx_seq_one_letter_code
_entity_poly.pdbx_strand_id
1 'polypeptide(L)'
;ERAELAAGLAAMTEDERTSRLLSLSSADREALAADRALTAELRRTLPADAFARAAALLMVDVPPGTDLPVSAGIEARAQVARMLRSPAVAERLLNEGARLIVVPKDTATTSLDPFSALRGESDEDARSYDILRGVEAGGLVAVGEENLLGDTTAVPGSGMYADGYSAATHEFAHAVHRHGLTDEQRRLITEAYHDKVLAGAFGAWPDGPLYDATGTRRNYSARDEFEYFAQLTNAYLGTNTGTDPYTGHPRNNGAAWVRRNDPKLLPLLRELYGPDPKAVHQWGANPRAEEDTWAAFRALWDENGGAYESQPHAPVPAPPAPPRTAPLSRPRLT
;
A
#
# COMPACT_ATOMS: atom_id res chain seq x y z
N GLU A 1 -18.23 27.22 5.37
CA GLU A 1 -17.14 26.65 4.57
C GLU A 1 -17.16 25.12 4.43
N ARG A 2 -16.77 24.30 5.43
CA ARG A 2 -16.71 22.83 5.25
C ARG A 2 -18.05 22.19 4.88
N ALA A 3 -19.15 22.59 5.53
CA ALA A 3 -20.49 22.09 5.21
C ALA A 3 -20.96 22.51 3.80
N GLU A 4 -20.60 23.71 3.36
CA GLU A 4 -20.90 24.20 2.00
C GLU A 4 -20.07 23.45 0.95
N LEU A 5 -18.79 23.17 1.26
CA LEU A 5 -17.94 22.34 0.42
C LEU A 5 -18.51 20.93 0.29
N ALA A 6 -18.85 20.27 1.40
CA ALA A 6 -19.49 18.96 1.40
C ALA A 6 -20.75 18.93 0.51
N ALA A 7 -21.63 19.93 0.63
CA ALA A 7 -22.83 20.03 -0.19
C ALA A 7 -22.54 20.22 -1.70
N GLY A 8 -21.40 20.81 -2.06
CA GLY A 8 -21.03 21.13 -3.43
C GLY A 8 -20.16 20.11 -4.16
N LEU A 9 -19.40 19.26 -3.44
CA LEU A 9 -18.36 18.38 -4.02
C LEU A 9 -18.89 17.46 -5.15
N ALA A 10 -20.12 16.96 -5.01
CA ALA A 10 -20.76 16.10 -6.00
C ALA A 10 -21.10 16.83 -7.31
N ALA A 11 -21.39 18.13 -7.25
CA ALA A 11 -21.75 18.96 -8.40
C ALA A 11 -20.55 19.58 -9.12
N MET A 12 -19.38 19.61 -8.48
CA MET A 12 -18.14 20.14 -9.08
C MET A 12 -17.67 19.30 -10.25
N THR A 13 -17.01 19.95 -11.20
CA THR A 13 -16.16 19.25 -12.18
C THR A 13 -15.02 18.50 -11.48
N GLU A 14 -14.38 17.58 -12.18
CA GLU A 14 -13.27 16.81 -11.60
C GLU A 14 -12.09 17.69 -11.19
N ASP A 15 -11.73 18.67 -12.03
CA ASP A 15 -10.61 19.59 -11.77
C ASP A 15 -10.91 20.50 -10.57
N GLU A 16 -12.12 21.05 -10.50
CA GLU A 16 -12.56 21.86 -9.35
C GLU A 16 -12.54 21.03 -8.06
N ARG A 17 -13.10 19.81 -8.09
CA ARG A 17 -13.11 18.92 -6.92
C ARG A 17 -11.70 18.60 -6.45
N THR A 18 -10.81 18.28 -7.39
CA THR A 18 -9.41 17.96 -7.11
C THR A 18 -8.70 19.15 -6.47
N SER A 19 -8.78 20.32 -7.10
CA SER A 19 -8.19 21.57 -6.59
C SER A 19 -8.68 21.88 -5.17
N ARG A 20 -10.01 21.80 -4.94
CA ARG A 20 -10.61 22.09 -3.63
C ARG A 20 -10.21 21.08 -2.56
N LEU A 21 -10.15 19.79 -2.86
CA LEU A 21 -9.76 18.77 -1.87
C LEU A 21 -8.26 18.82 -1.55
N LEU A 22 -7.41 19.09 -2.54
CA LEU A 22 -5.96 19.21 -2.32
C LEU A 22 -5.59 20.45 -1.51
N SER A 23 -6.37 21.54 -1.60
CA SER A 23 -6.13 22.75 -0.80
C SER A 23 -6.48 22.61 0.69
N LEU A 24 -7.18 21.54 1.08
CA LEU A 24 -7.59 21.33 2.46
C LEU A 24 -6.43 20.83 3.33
N SER A 25 -6.54 21.09 4.63
CA SER A 25 -5.71 20.41 5.63
C SER A 25 -6.04 18.91 5.68
N SER A 26 -5.09 18.09 6.18
CA SER A 26 -5.32 16.66 6.40
C SER A 26 -6.53 16.39 7.30
N ALA A 27 -6.68 17.20 8.37
CA ALA A 27 -7.79 17.10 9.31
C ALA A 27 -9.15 17.46 8.67
N ASP A 28 -9.19 18.44 7.77
CA ASP A 28 -10.43 18.78 7.06
C ASP A 28 -10.80 17.72 6.03
N ARG A 29 -9.82 17.14 5.31
CA ARG A 29 -10.05 15.98 4.44
C ARG A 29 -10.57 14.78 5.24
N GLU A 30 -10.00 14.53 6.41
CA GLU A 30 -10.46 13.47 7.32
C GLU A 30 -11.90 13.67 7.75
N ALA A 31 -12.25 14.89 8.16
CA ALA A 31 -13.60 15.22 8.57
C ALA A 31 -14.61 15.06 7.43
N LEU A 32 -14.22 15.37 6.18
CA LEU A 32 -15.04 15.09 5.00
C LEU A 32 -15.14 13.59 4.70
N ALA A 33 -14.03 12.85 4.79
CA ALA A 33 -14.02 11.40 4.58
C ALA A 33 -14.93 10.66 5.57
N ALA A 34 -14.99 11.13 6.82
CA ALA A 34 -15.82 10.59 7.88
C ALA A 34 -17.32 10.93 7.73
N ASP A 35 -17.68 11.87 6.85
CA ASP A 35 -19.08 12.20 6.58
C ASP A 35 -19.73 11.14 5.67
N ARG A 36 -20.50 10.25 6.31
CA ARG A 36 -21.20 9.17 5.62
C ARG A 36 -22.24 9.67 4.62
N ALA A 37 -22.88 10.81 4.88
CA ALA A 37 -23.87 11.37 3.97
C ALA A 37 -23.19 11.93 2.71
N LEU A 38 -22.05 12.61 2.88
CA LEU A 38 -21.22 13.04 1.76
C LEU A 38 -20.72 11.84 0.94
N THR A 39 -20.18 10.81 1.60
CA THR A 39 -19.69 9.60 0.91
C THR A 39 -20.79 8.93 0.09
N ALA A 40 -21.97 8.73 0.69
CA ALA A 40 -23.12 8.16 -0.02
C ALA A 40 -23.56 9.03 -1.21
N GLU A 41 -23.53 10.36 -1.05
CA GLU A 41 -23.88 11.29 -2.12
C GLU A 41 -22.88 11.26 -3.28
N LEU A 42 -21.57 11.26 -2.99
CA LEU A 42 -20.52 11.11 -4.00
C LEU A 42 -20.66 9.78 -4.75
N ARG A 43 -20.90 8.68 -4.04
CA ARG A 43 -21.13 7.35 -4.65
C ARG A 43 -22.35 7.36 -5.57
N ARG A 44 -23.43 8.03 -5.18
CA ARG A 44 -24.70 8.08 -5.92
C ARG A 44 -24.61 8.93 -7.19
N THR A 45 -23.81 9.99 -7.16
CA THR A 45 -23.78 11.03 -8.20
C THR A 45 -22.65 10.84 -9.20
N LEU A 46 -21.49 10.34 -8.75
CA LEU A 46 -20.31 10.23 -9.59
C LEU A 46 -20.25 8.88 -10.32
N PRO A 47 -19.72 8.86 -11.57
CA PRO A 47 -19.25 7.62 -12.18
C PRO A 47 -18.25 6.89 -11.27
N ALA A 48 -18.20 5.56 -11.35
CA ALA A 48 -17.40 4.72 -10.44
C ALA A 48 -15.92 5.10 -10.41
N ASP A 49 -15.33 5.46 -11.54
CA ASP A 49 -13.94 5.88 -11.66
C ASP A 49 -13.70 7.28 -11.05
N ALA A 50 -14.63 8.22 -11.26
CA ALA A 50 -14.59 9.54 -10.66
C ALA A 50 -14.79 9.49 -9.14
N PHE A 51 -15.65 8.59 -8.65
CA PHE A 51 -15.80 8.32 -7.22
C PHE A 51 -14.53 7.73 -6.62
N ALA A 52 -13.89 6.77 -7.29
CA ALA A 52 -12.62 6.20 -6.84
C ALA A 52 -11.50 7.26 -6.71
N ARG A 53 -11.41 8.20 -7.67
CA ARG A 53 -10.45 9.31 -7.61
C ARG A 53 -10.77 10.29 -6.48
N ALA A 54 -12.06 10.63 -6.27
CA ALA A 54 -12.49 11.47 -5.16
C ALA A 54 -12.21 10.81 -3.80
N ALA A 55 -12.47 9.50 -3.67
CA ALA A 55 -12.15 8.73 -2.47
C ALA A 55 -10.64 8.70 -2.20
N ALA A 56 -9.81 8.49 -3.23
CA ALA A 56 -8.35 8.54 -3.08
C ALA A 56 -7.86 9.92 -2.61
N LEU A 57 -8.44 11.02 -3.09
CA LEU A 57 -8.14 12.38 -2.62
C LEU A 57 -8.49 12.56 -1.13
N LEU A 58 -9.53 11.92 -0.64
CA LEU A 58 -9.96 11.98 0.76
C LEU A 58 -9.13 11.06 1.68
N MET A 59 -8.67 9.92 1.17
CA MET A 59 -8.00 8.89 1.95
C MET A 59 -6.47 9.04 2.02
N VAL A 60 -5.86 9.66 1.01
CA VAL A 60 -4.39 9.80 0.94
C VAL A 60 -3.93 11.07 1.63
N ASP A 61 -3.00 10.92 2.56
CA ASP A 61 -2.30 12.01 3.22
C ASP A 61 -0.81 12.02 2.86
N VAL A 62 -0.31 13.22 2.59
CA VAL A 62 1.11 13.48 2.30
C VAL A 62 1.59 14.48 3.35
N PRO A 63 2.26 14.02 4.41
CA PRO A 63 2.64 14.89 5.52
C PRO A 63 3.77 15.86 5.11
N PRO A 64 3.88 17.00 5.80
CA PRO A 64 5.07 17.86 5.71
C PRO A 64 6.35 17.05 5.97
N GLY A 65 7.43 17.36 5.26
CA GLY A 65 8.70 16.63 5.35
C GLY A 65 8.85 15.50 4.33
N THR A 66 7.81 15.18 3.56
CA THR A 66 7.95 14.39 2.33
C THR A 66 8.82 15.19 1.34
N ASP A 67 9.84 14.56 0.75
CA ASP A 67 10.85 15.24 -0.07
C ASP A 67 10.28 15.71 -1.42
N LEU A 68 9.47 14.87 -2.07
CA LEU A 68 8.76 15.13 -3.32
C LEU A 68 7.24 15.01 -3.13
N PRO A 69 6.60 15.92 -2.38
CA PRO A 69 5.22 15.75 -1.92
C PRO A 69 4.19 15.73 -3.05
N VAL A 70 4.42 16.50 -4.12
CA VAL A 70 3.54 16.51 -5.30
C VAL A 70 3.60 15.17 -6.02
N SER A 71 4.80 14.71 -6.36
CA SER A 71 5.04 13.45 -7.06
C SER A 71 4.57 12.24 -6.26
N ALA A 72 4.97 12.15 -4.98
CA ALA A 72 4.55 11.07 -4.09
C ALA A 72 3.03 11.05 -3.91
N GLY A 73 2.40 12.21 -3.78
CA GLY A 73 0.96 12.32 -3.68
C GLY A 73 0.22 11.88 -4.94
N ILE A 74 0.69 12.28 -6.13
CA ILE A 74 0.08 11.85 -7.40
C ILE A 74 0.12 10.33 -7.50
N GLU A 75 1.28 9.72 -7.27
CA GLU A 75 1.44 8.26 -7.36
C GLU A 75 0.61 7.53 -6.30
N ALA A 76 0.68 7.96 -5.03
CA ALA A 76 -0.11 7.36 -3.96
C ALA A 76 -1.62 7.39 -4.26
N ARG A 77 -2.14 8.53 -4.73
CA ARG A 77 -3.56 8.65 -5.11
C ARG A 77 -3.91 7.82 -6.34
N ALA A 78 -3.02 7.70 -7.32
CA ALA A 78 -3.24 6.84 -8.47
C ALA A 78 -3.30 5.36 -8.07
N GLN A 79 -2.40 4.92 -7.18
CA GLN A 79 -2.37 3.56 -6.63
C GLN A 79 -3.58 3.24 -5.74
N VAL A 80 -4.07 4.20 -4.97
CA VAL A 80 -5.31 4.01 -4.19
C VAL A 80 -6.53 4.00 -5.11
N ALA A 81 -6.65 4.96 -6.05
CA ALA A 81 -7.81 5.05 -6.94
C ALA A 81 -8.02 3.79 -7.80
N ARG A 82 -6.94 3.17 -8.29
CA ARG A 82 -7.03 1.88 -9.03
C ARG A 82 -7.55 0.73 -8.15
N MET A 83 -7.37 0.79 -6.83
CA MET A 83 -7.84 -0.22 -5.87
C MET A 83 -9.27 0.05 -5.38
N LEU A 84 -9.76 1.27 -5.56
CA LEU A 84 -11.10 1.71 -5.14
C LEU A 84 -12.15 1.63 -6.24
N ARG A 85 -11.92 0.80 -7.26
CA ARG A 85 -12.80 0.71 -8.44
C ARG A 85 -14.16 0.12 -8.17
N SER A 86 -14.32 -0.70 -7.14
CA SER A 86 -15.63 -1.11 -6.64
C SER A 86 -16.20 0.01 -5.76
N PRO A 87 -17.27 0.72 -6.18
CA PRO A 87 -17.82 1.83 -5.39
C PRO A 87 -18.33 1.39 -4.02
N ALA A 88 -18.78 0.14 -3.90
CA ALA A 88 -19.23 -0.42 -2.63
C ALA A 88 -18.08 -0.63 -1.65
N VAL A 89 -16.91 -1.06 -2.13
CA VAL A 89 -15.70 -1.20 -1.31
C VAL A 89 -15.15 0.16 -0.93
N ALA A 90 -15.09 1.10 -1.87
CA ALA A 90 -14.61 2.46 -1.61
C ALA A 90 -15.46 3.20 -0.56
N GLU A 91 -16.79 3.10 -0.64
CA GLU A 91 -17.67 3.65 0.40
C GLU A 91 -17.44 2.99 1.76
N ARG A 92 -17.30 1.65 1.83
CA ARG A 92 -17.04 0.97 3.11
C ARG A 92 -15.71 1.42 3.72
N LEU A 93 -14.65 1.50 2.93
CA LEU A 93 -13.35 1.95 3.40
C LEU A 93 -13.37 3.39 3.93
N LEU A 94 -14.03 4.32 3.23
CA LEU A 94 -14.22 5.69 3.73
C LEU A 94 -15.00 5.69 5.05
N ASN A 95 -16.09 4.94 5.13
CA ASN A 95 -16.96 4.87 6.31
C ASN A 95 -16.33 4.18 7.54
N GLU A 96 -15.32 3.34 7.30
CA GLU A 96 -14.46 2.70 8.32
C GLU A 96 -13.24 3.55 8.67
N GLY A 97 -13.04 4.70 8.01
CA GLY A 97 -11.93 5.61 8.28
C GLY A 97 -10.57 5.14 7.74
N ALA A 98 -10.56 4.27 6.74
CA ALA A 98 -9.32 3.78 6.15
C ALA A 98 -8.55 4.92 5.45
N ARG A 99 -7.23 4.91 5.58
CA ARG A 99 -6.32 5.99 5.13
C ARG A 99 -5.03 5.41 4.60
N LEU A 100 -4.39 6.13 3.67
CA LEU A 100 -3.01 5.87 3.30
C LEU A 100 -2.18 7.12 3.59
N ILE A 101 -1.06 6.95 4.27
CA ILE A 101 -0.14 8.01 4.68
C ILE A 101 1.20 7.72 4.03
N VAL A 102 1.70 8.69 3.26
CA VAL A 102 3.06 8.64 2.73
C VAL A 102 4.04 8.87 3.88
N VAL A 103 5.01 7.97 4.03
CA VAL A 103 6.09 8.10 5.00
C VAL A 103 7.29 8.72 4.29
N PRO A 104 7.79 9.89 4.74
CA PRO A 104 8.99 10.49 4.16
C PRO A 104 10.17 9.53 4.14
N LYS A 105 11.02 9.61 3.11
CA LYS A 105 12.10 8.63 2.88
C LYS A 105 13.17 8.58 3.98
N ASP A 106 13.26 9.61 4.82
CA ASP A 106 14.21 9.75 5.92
C ASP A 106 13.58 9.56 7.32
N THR A 107 12.29 9.28 7.38
CA THR A 107 11.50 9.29 8.62
C THR A 107 11.01 7.87 8.95
N ALA A 108 11.25 7.39 10.18
CA ALA A 108 10.74 6.08 10.62
C ALA A 108 9.20 6.08 10.66
N THR A 109 8.55 5.00 10.20
CA THR A 109 7.08 4.89 10.16
C THR A 109 6.43 5.17 11.52
N THR A 110 7.00 4.63 12.60
CA THR A 110 6.53 4.78 13.99
C THR A 110 6.76 6.18 14.58
N SER A 111 7.37 7.09 13.84
CA SER A 111 7.51 8.50 14.22
C SER A 111 6.37 9.39 13.75
N LEU A 112 5.52 8.89 12.87
CA LEU A 112 4.24 9.52 12.57
C LEU A 112 3.26 9.21 13.69
N ASP A 113 2.56 10.23 14.18
CA ASP A 113 1.61 10.12 15.30
C ASP A 113 0.62 8.93 15.15
N PRO A 114 0.01 8.67 13.97
CA PRO A 114 -0.93 7.56 13.80
C PRO A 114 -0.31 6.16 13.98
N PHE A 115 1.01 6.02 13.86
CA PHE A 115 1.74 4.76 14.01
C PHE A 115 2.64 4.74 15.26
N SER A 116 2.57 5.76 16.11
CA SER A 116 3.42 5.91 17.30
C SER A 116 3.29 4.75 18.29
N ALA A 117 2.12 4.12 18.35
CA ALA A 117 1.84 2.96 19.20
C ALA A 117 2.64 1.70 18.79
N LEU A 118 3.18 1.64 17.57
CA LEU A 118 4.00 0.53 17.07
C LEU A 118 5.50 0.70 17.39
N ARG A 119 5.88 1.81 18.02
CA ARG A 119 7.29 2.11 18.32
C ARG A 119 7.89 1.06 19.25
N GLY A 120 9.00 0.47 18.84
CA GLY A 120 9.68 -0.60 19.58
C GLY A 120 8.97 -1.96 19.52
N GLU A 121 7.81 -2.04 18.87
CA GLU A 121 7.13 -3.30 18.60
C GLU A 121 7.71 -3.97 17.34
N SER A 122 7.39 -5.24 17.17
CA SER A 122 7.79 -6.02 15.99
C SER A 122 6.61 -6.79 15.43
N ASP A 123 6.68 -7.10 14.14
CA ASP A 123 5.73 -8.00 13.51
C ASP A 123 5.95 -9.47 13.93
N GLU A 124 5.14 -10.36 13.39
CA GLU A 124 5.19 -11.80 13.70
C GLU A 124 6.53 -12.46 13.34
N ASP A 125 7.33 -11.85 12.46
CA ASP A 125 8.67 -12.31 12.06
C ASP A 125 9.79 -11.61 12.84
N ALA A 126 9.44 -10.93 13.95
CA ALA A 126 10.36 -10.14 14.76
C ALA A 126 11.05 -9.00 13.98
N ARG A 127 10.43 -8.51 12.90
CA ARG A 127 10.89 -7.32 12.18
C ARG A 127 10.33 -6.09 12.88
N SER A 128 11.20 -5.17 13.25
CA SER A 128 10.80 -3.94 13.94
C SER A 128 9.97 -3.04 13.03
N TYR A 129 8.84 -2.55 13.54
CA TYR A 129 8.03 -1.55 12.82
C TYR A 129 8.77 -0.23 12.58
N ASP A 130 9.85 0.06 13.33
CA ASP A 130 10.66 1.26 13.16
C ASP A 130 11.40 1.29 11.81
N ILE A 131 11.69 0.12 11.24
CA ILE A 131 12.41 -0.03 9.96
C ILE A 131 11.49 -0.44 8.80
N LEU A 132 10.27 -0.87 9.07
CA LEU A 132 9.33 -1.27 8.03
C LEU A 132 8.84 -0.05 7.25
N ARG A 133 8.84 -0.18 5.93
CA ARG A 133 8.48 0.88 4.96
C ARG A 133 7.13 0.62 4.29
N GLY A 134 6.41 -0.41 4.72
CA GLY A 134 5.05 -0.75 4.37
C GLY A 134 4.40 -1.36 5.61
N VAL A 135 3.29 -0.79 6.07
CA VAL A 135 2.53 -1.27 7.24
C VAL A 135 1.05 -0.99 7.04
N GLU A 136 0.19 -1.94 7.37
CA GLU A 136 -1.23 -1.69 7.62
C GLU A 136 -1.56 -1.99 9.08
N ALA A 137 -2.23 -1.04 9.75
CA ALA A 137 -2.70 -1.19 11.12
C ALA A 137 -4.04 -0.47 11.34
N GLY A 138 -5.11 -1.24 11.56
CA GLY A 138 -6.41 -0.70 11.93
C GLY A 138 -7.05 0.19 10.87
N GLY A 139 -6.82 -0.11 9.59
CA GLY A 139 -7.29 0.67 8.45
C GLY A 139 -6.33 1.80 8.04
N LEU A 140 -5.27 2.05 8.81
CA LEU A 140 -4.22 3.01 8.47
C LEU A 140 -3.10 2.30 7.72
N VAL A 141 -2.78 2.80 6.54
CA VAL A 141 -1.73 2.27 5.68
C VAL A 141 -0.57 3.25 5.63
N ALA A 142 0.63 2.80 5.97
CA ALA A 142 1.88 3.54 5.82
C ALA A 142 2.65 3.00 4.62
N VAL A 143 3.13 3.89 3.75
CA VAL A 143 3.99 3.50 2.62
C VAL A 143 5.13 4.48 2.46
N GLY A 144 6.35 3.96 2.38
CA GLY A 144 7.55 4.76 2.12
C GLY A 144 7.48 5.48 0.78
N GLU A 145 7.78 6.77 0.81
CA GLU A 145 7.95 7.63 -0.37
C GLU A 145 8.87 6.99 -1.41
N GLU A 146 9.95 6.35 -0.95
CA GLU A 146 10.94 5.72 -1.82
C GLU A 146 10.36 4.55 -2.64
N ASN A 147 9.35 3.83 -2.12
CA ASN A 147 8.69 2.77 -2.88
C ASN A 147 7.70 3.32 -3.92
N LEU A 148 7.08 4.47 -3.65
CA LEU A 148 6.22 5.12 -4.64
C LEU A 148 7.06 5.62 -5.82
N LEU A 149 8.22 6.21 -5.53
CA LEU A 149 8.98 6.98 -6.52
C LEU A 149 10.21 6.27 -7.11
N GLY A 150 10.50 5.04 -6.68
CA GLY A 150 11.67 4.31 -7.18
C GLY A 150 12.99 4.79 -6.60
N ASP A 151 13.01 5.26 -5.35
CA ASP A 151 14.18 5.86 -4.69
C ASP A 151 14.74 4.92 -3.59
N THR A 152 15.59 5.46 -2.73
CA THR A 152 16.17 4.85 -1.54
C THR A 152 15.66 5.53 -0.27
N THR A 153 15.73 4.83 0.86
CA THR A 153 15.40 5.36 2.18
C THR A 153 16.68 5.67 2.96
N ALA A 154 16.65 6.75 3.74
CA ALA A 154 17.71 7.11 4.68
C ALA A 154 17.51 6.49 6.08
N VAL A 155 16.41 5.75 6.31
CA VAL A 155 16.12 5.09 7.59
C VAL A 155 17.10 3.92 7.79
N PRO A 156 17.95 3.94 8.83
CA PRO A 156 18.95 2.90 9.03
C PRO A 156 18.32 1.51 9.25
N GLY A 157 18.79 0.51 8.50
CA GLY A 157 18.32 -0.86 8.62
C GLY A 157 17.06 -1.18 7.81
N SER A 158 16.44 -0.19 7.18
CA SER A 158 15.35 -0.41 6.23
C SER A 158 15.87 -1.04 4.93
N GLY A 159 15.13 -2.04 4.44
CA GLY A 159 15.40 -2.68 3.14
C GLY A 159 14.88 -1.83 1.97
N MET A 160 15.28 -2.22 0.76
CA MET A 160 14.74 -1.67 -0.48
C MET A 160 13.80 -2.68 -1.14
N TYR A 161 12.70 -2.19 -1.70
CA TYR A 161 11.82 -2.99 -2.55
C TYR A 161 12.37 -3.06 -3.98
N ALA A 162 12.08 -4.18 -4.65
CA ALA A 162 12.47 -4.40 -6.04
C ALA A 162 11.73 -3.46 -7.01
N ASP A 163 12.37 -3.11 -8.13
CA ASP A 163 11.75 -2.41 -9.26
C ASP A 163 10.43 -3.08 -9.65
N GLY A 164 9.34 -2.32 -9.78
CA GLY A 164 8.02 -2.86 -10.11
C GLY A 164 7.19 -3.34 -8.92
N TYR A 165 7.76 -3.48 -7.71
CA TYR A 165 7.05 -3.97 -6.53
C TYR A 165 6.38 -2.83 -5.79
N SER A 166 5.07 -2.93 -5.55
CA SER A 166 4.34 -1.89 -4.81
C SER A 166 3.98 -2.37 -3.41
N ALA A 167 4.61 -1.76 -2.41
CA ALA A 167 4.14 -1.84 -1.03
C ALA A 167 2.80 -1.12 -0.90
N ALA A 168 2.56 -0.02 -1.63
CA ALA A 168 1.28 0.68 -1.59
C ALA A 168 0.09 -0.22 -1.91
N THR A 169 0.16 -0.99 -3.01
CA THR A 169 -0.95 -1.88 -3.35
C THR A 169 -1.03 -3.10 -2.44
N HIS A 170 0.08 -3.53 -1.86
CA HIS A 170 0.12 -4.62 -0.89
C HIS A 170 -0.58 -4.23 0.42
N GLU A 171 -0.11 -3.16 1.06
CA GLU A 171 -0.64 -2.71 2.35
C GLU A 171 -2.08 -2.20 2.21
N PHE A 172 -2.43 -1.58 1.09
CA PHE A 172 -3.82 -1.19 0.87
C PHE A 172 -4.74 -2.39 0.59
N ALA A 173 -4.21 -3.52 0.11
CA ALA A 173 -5.00 -4.75 -0.01
C ALA A 173 -5.35 -5.34 1.36
N HIS A 174 -4.46 -5.21 2.34
CA HIS A 174 -4.75 -5.52 3.74
C HIS A 174 -5.93 -4.70 4.27
N ALA A 175 -5.93 -3.39 4.02
CA ALA A 175 -7.06 -2.52 4.38
C ALA A 175 -8.36 -2.91 3.65
N VAL A 176 -8.29 -3.18 2.34
CA VAL A 176 -9.43 -3.70 1.56
C VAL A 176 -9.98 -4.97 2.18
N HIS A 177 -9.13 -5.93 2.53
CA HIS A 177 -9.55 -7.20 3.12
C HIS A 177 -10.30 -7.00 4.44
N ARG A 178 -9.68 -6.25 5.37
CA ARG A 178 -10.17 -6.10 6.74
C ARG A 178 -11.39 -5.18 6.84
N HIS A 179 -11.43 -4.11 6.05
CA HIS A 179 -12.43 -3.05 6.20
C HIS A 179 -13.31 -2.84 4.95
N GLY A 180 -12.86 -3.31 3.79
CA GLY A 180 -13.54 -3.11 2.51
C GLY A 180 -14.39 -4.29 2.04
N LEU A 181 -14.10 -5.53 2.45
CA LEU A 181 -14.80 -6.73 2.00
C LEU A 181 -16.00 -7.10 2.88
N THR A 182 -16.96 -7.84 2.34
CA THR A 182 -18.01 -8.50 3.15
C THR A 182 -17.49 -9.78 3.79
N ASP A 183 -18.25 -10.34 4.74
CA ASP A 183 -17.93 -11.63 5.35
C ASP A 183 -17.87 -12.76 4.31
N GLU A 184 -18.76 -12.76 3.32
CA GLU A 184 -18.76 -13.73 2.23
C GLU A 184 -17.50 -13.63 1.39
N GLN A 185 -17.07 -12.41 1.06
CA GLN A 185 -15.86 -12.17 0.27
C GLN A 185 -14.60 -12.57 1.03
N ARG A 186 -14.53 -12.28 2.34
CA ARG A 186 -13.43 -12.77 3.21
C ARG A 186 -13.41 -14.29 3.30
N ARG A 187 -14.56 -14.93 3.54
CA ARG A 187 -14.66 -16.41 3.55
C ARG A 187 -14.18 -17.03 2.24
N LEU A 188 -14.52 -16.44 1.10
CA LEU A 188 -14.05 -16.92 -0.20
C LEU A 188 -12.51 -16.89 -0.30
N ILE A 189 -11.86 -15.86 0.26
CA ILE A 189 -10.40 -15.73 0.32
C ILE A 189 -9.80 -16.79 1.25
N THR A 190 -10.35 -16.94 2.46
CA THR A 190 -9.96 -17.99 3.42
C THR A 190 -10.01 -19.38 2.79
N GLU A 191 -11.11 -19.70 2.10
CA GLU A 191 -11.24 -20.99 1.44
C GLU A 191 -10.23 -21.16 0.30
N ALA A 192 -10.00 -20.13 -0.51
CA ALA A 192 -9.00 -20.19 -1.58
C ALA A 192 -7.57 -20.35 -1.03
N TYR A 193 -7.26 -19.71 0.09
CA TYR A 193 -6.00 -19.90 0.81
C TYR A 193 -5.86 -21.34 1.30
N HIS A 194 -6.89 -21.88 1.97
CA HIS A 194 -6.88 -23.26 2.44
C HIS A 194 -6.72 -24.28 1.31
N ASP A 195 -7.38 -24.08 0.17
CA ASP A 195 -7.20 -24.92 -1.01
C ASP A 195 -5.72 -24.95 -1.47
N LYS A 196 -5.03 -23.81 -1.44
CA LYS A 196 -3.59 -23.75 -1.75
C LYS A 196 -2.72 -24.41 -0.69
N VAL A 197 -3.02 -24.22 0.59
CA VAL A 197 -2.31 -24.89 1.69
C VAL A 197 -2.42 -26.41 1.54
N LEU A 198 -3.62 -26.93 1.23
CA LEU A 198 -3.86 -28.36 0.98
C LEU A 198 -3.13 -28.87 -0.27
N ALA A 199 -3.01 -28.05 -1.31
CA ALA A 199 -2.21 -28.38 -2.49
C ALA A 199 -0.69 -28.42 -2.21
N GLY A 200 -0.24 -27.77 -1.12
CA GLY A 200 1.16 -27.77 -0.70
C GLY A 200 2.11 -27.28 -1.79
N ALA A 201 3.15 -28.07 -2.07
CA ALA A 201 4.16 -27.72 -3.08
C ALA A 201 3.62 -27.72 -4.53
N PHE A 202 2.42 -28.28 -4.77
CA PHE A 202 1.75 -28.21 -6.06
C PHE A 202 0.91 -26.94 -6.23
N GLY A 203 0.69 -26.17 -5.15
CA GLY A 203 0.01 -24.88 -5.21
C GLY A 203 0.83 -23.86 -5.97
N ALA A 204 0.21 -23.16 -6.93
CA ALA A 204 0.81 -22.02 -7.59
C ALA A 204 0.61 -20.77 -6.72
N TRP A 205 1.63 -20.37 -5.96
CA TRP A 205 1.56 -19.21 -5.07
C TRP A 205 1.99 -17.92 -5.78
N PRO A 206 1.45 -16.74 -5.39
CA PRO A 206 1.91 -15.45 -5.91
C PRO A 206 3.43 -15.27 -5.80
N ASP A 207 4.04 -15.73 -4.71
CA ASP A 207 5.47 -15.56 -4.43
C ASP A 207 6.35 -16.74 -4.86
N GLY A 208 5.89 -17.54 -5.82
CA GLY A 208 6.68 -18.60 -6.42
C GLY A 208 6.55 -19.95 -5.70
N PRO A 209 7.56 -20.84 -5.77
CA PRO A 209 7.52 -22.15 -5.10
C PRO A 209 7.22 -22.02 -3.60
N LEU A 210 6.52 -23.01 -3.02
CA LEU A 210 6.12 -22.96 -1.61
C LEU A 210 7.32 -22.88 -0.67
N TYR A 211 8.42 -23.56 -0.98
CA TYR A 211 9.60 -23.61 -0.13
C TYR A 211 10.84 -23.09 -0.85
N ASP A 212 11.81 -22.63 -0.07
CA ASP A 212 13.17 -22.35 -0.50
C ASP A 212 13.92 -23.63 -0.91
N ALA A 213 15.12 -23.49 -1.46
CA ALA A 213 15.95 -24.62 -1.89
C ALA A 213 16.28 -25.62 -0.77
N THR A 214 16.22 -25.20 0.50
CA THR A 214 16.45 -26.07 1.66
C THR A 214 15.20 -26.81 2.13
N GLY A 215 14.01 -26.40 1.67
CA GLY A 215 12.74 -26.96 2.11
C GLY A 215 12.28 -26.48 3.48
N THR A 216 12.88 -25.42 4.03
CA THR A 216 12.65 -25.00 5.43
C THR A 216 11.87 -23.70 5.57
N ARG A 217 11.99 -22.78 4.61
CA ARG A 217 11.28 -21.50 4.64
C ARG A 217 10.16 -21.49 3.63
N ARG A 218 8.96 -21.13 4.06
CA ARG A 218 7.81 -20.95 3.17
C ARG A 218 7.87 -19.57 2.49
N ASN A 219 7.36 -19.47 1.28
CA ASN A 219 7.22 -18.16 0.61
C ASN A 219 6.26 -17.23 1.35
N TYR A 220 6.40 -15.93 1.12
CA TYR A 220 5.69 -14.90 1.88
C TYR A 220 4.16 -14.98 1.71
N SER A 221 3.67 -15.14 0.48
CA SER A 221 2.24 -15.32 0.21
C SER A 221 1.62 -16.58 0.84
N ALA A 222 2.43 -17.49 1.40
CA ALA A 222 1.96 -18.70 2.05
C ALA A 222 1.92 -18.59 3.59
N ARG A 223 2.26 -17.43 4.18
CA ARG A 223 2.24 -17.25 5.64
C ARG A 223 0.82 -17.38 6.19
N ASP A 224 -0.10 -16.59 5.63
CA ASP A 224 -1.52 -16.56 6.01
C ASP A 224 -2.39 -16.10 4.84
N GLU A 225 -3.70 -16.04 5.07
CA GLU A 225 -4.70 -15.64 4.06
C GLU A 225 -4.63 -14.15 3.69
N PHE A 226 -4.17 -13.29 4.60
CA PHE A 226 -4.05 -11.84 4.38
C PHE A 226 -2.90 -11.56 3.42
N GLU A 227 -1.73 -12.15 3.67
CA GLU A 227 -0.56 -12.05 2.80
C GLU A 227 -0.79 -12.68 1.44
N TYR A 228 -1.48 -13.83 1.43
CA TYR A 228 -1.91 -14.45 0.20
C TYR A 228 -2.77 -13.49 -0.65
N PHE A 229 -3.79 -12.86 -0.05
CA PHE A 229 -4.65 -11.92 -0.76
C PHE A 229 -3.91 -10.66 -1.21
N ALA A 230 -3.05 -10.10 -0.36
CA ALA A 230 -2.27 -8.91 -0.69
C ALA A 230 -1.29 -9.16 -1.84
N GLN A 231 -0.57 -10.29 -1.83
CA GLN A 231 0.34 -10.65 -2.91
C GLN A 231 -0.39 -11.08 -4.18
N LEU A 232 -1.54 -11.75 -4.07
CA LEU A 232 -2.39 -12.04 -5.24
C LEU A 232 -2.94 -10.76 -5.88
N THR A 233 -3.29 -9.77 -5.05
CA THR A 233 -3.68 -8.43 -5.50
C THR A 233 -2.55 -7.77 -6.28
N ASN A 234 -1.34 -7.72 -5.72
CA ASN A 234 -0.17 -7.23 -6.45
C ASN A 234 0.03 -7.97 -7.78
N ALA A 235 -0.07 -9.29 -7.79
CA ALA A 235 0.11 -10.09 -9.00
C ALA A 235 -0.97 -9.75 -10.05
N TYR A 236 -2.24 -9.61 -9.65
CA TYR A 236 -3.32 -9.23 -10.56
C TYR A 236 -3.09 -7.83 -11.16
N LEU A 237 -2.68 -6.90 -10.30
CA LEU A 237 -2.36 -5.51 -10.62
C LEU A 237 -1.07 -5.34 -11.42
N GLY A 238 -0.23 -6.38 -11.51
CA GLY A 238 1.05 -6.32 -12.22
C GLY A 238 2.19 -5.71 -11.39
N THR A 239 2.03 -5.58 -10.08
CA THR A 239 2.96 -4.93 -9.13
C THR A 239 3.65 -5.92 -8.19
N ASN A 240 3.70 -7.21 -8.54
CA ASN A 240 4.37 -8.26 -7.73
C ASN A 240 5.72 -8.70 -8.33
N THR A 241 6.56 -7.75 -8.71
CA THR A 241 7.88 -8.06 -9.29
C THR A 241 8.92 -8.43 -8.22
N GLY A 242 10.13 -8.76 -8.68
CA GLY A 242 11.26 -9.12 -7.83
C GLY A 242 11.22 -10.56 -7.37
N THR A 243 11.92 -10.82 -6.27
CA THR A 243 12.03 -12.15 -5.65
C THR A 243 11.36 -12.14 -4.29
N ASP A 244 10.80 -13.29 -3.92
CA ASP A 244 10.30 -13.52 -2.57
C ASP A 244 11.45 -13.44 -1.55
N PRO A 245 11.33 -12.65 -0.47
CA PRO A 245 12.42 -12.44 0.47
C PRO A 245 12.72 -13.66 1.37
N TYR A 246 11.81 -14.63 1.45
CA TYR A 246 11.99 -15.81 2.31
C TYR A 246 12.64 -16.96 1.57
N THR A 247 12.28 -17.14 0.30
CA THR A 247 12.74 -18.26 -0.55
C THR A 247 13.78 -17.85 -1.59
N GLY A 248 13.89 -16.56 -1.91
CA GLY A 248 14.76 -16.04 -2.97
C GLY A 248 14.27 -16.35 -4.39
N HIS A 249 13.10 -16.98 -4.55
CA HIS A 249 12.56 -17.32 -5.86
C HIS A 249 11.87 -16.14 -6.54
N PRO A 250 11.84 -16.08 -7.89
CA PRO A 250 11.09 -15.06 -8.60
C PRO A 250 9.60 -15.13 -8.26
N ARG A 251 9.00 -13.96 -8.07
CA ARG A 251 7.56 -13.83 -7.88
C ARG A 251 6.81 -13.99 -9.19
N ASN A 252 5.57 -14.45 -9.08
CA ASN A 252 4.64 -14.49 -10.19
C ASN A 252 3.89 -13.15 -10.32
N ASN A 253 3.70 -12.69 -11.56
CA ASN A 253 3.13 -11.37 -11.81
C ASN A 253 2.23 -11.33 -13.06
N GLY A 254 1.23 -10.46 -13.02
CA GLY A 254 0.29 -10.15 -14.09
C GLY A 254 -1.05 -10.89 -14.02
N ALA A 255 -2.14 -10.17 -14.37
CA ALA A 255 -3.50 -10.71 -14.44
C ALA A 255 -3.64 -12.00 -15.28
N ALA A 256 -2.80 -12.21 -16.29
CA ALA A 256 -2.82 -13.45 -17.08
C ALA A 256 -2.35 -14.67 -16.28
N TRP A 257 -1.39 -14.50 -15.38
CA TRP A 257 -0.97 -15.56 -14.47
C TRP A 257 -2.08 -15.86 -13.46
N VAL A 258 -2.68 -14.82 -12.86
CA VAL A 258 -3.78 -14.97 -11.90
C VAL A 258 -4.98 -15.68 -12.52
N ARG A 259 -5.37 -15.31 -13.76
CA ARG A 259 -6.47 -15.96 -14.49
C ARG A 259 -6.30 -17.47 -14.64
N ARG A 260 -5.05 -17.95 -14.75
CA ARG A 260 -4.75 -19.39 -14.91
C ARG A 260 -4.64 -20.10 -13.57
N ASN A 261 -4.08 -19.45 -12.55
CA ASN A 261 -3.68 -20.10 -11.31
C ASN A 261 -4.63 -19.87 -10.13
N ASP A 262 -5.48 -18.85 -10.22
CA ASP A 262 -6.44 -18.45 -9.19
C ASP A 262 -7.86 -18.18 -9.73
N PRO A 263 -8.46 -19.14 -10.47
CA PRO A 263 -9.77 -18.95 -11.07
C PRO A 263 -10.89 -18.76 -10.03
N LYS A 264 -10.72 -19.29 -8.80
CA LYS A 264 -11.69 -19.15 -7.69
C LYS A 264 -11.84 -17.70 -7.24
N LEU A 265 -10.74 -16.94 -7.16
CA LEU A 265 -10.75 -15.54 -6.74
C LEU A 265 -10.85 -14.55 -7.91
N LEU A 266 -10.71 -15.02 -9.16
CA LEU A 266 -10.80 -14.15 -10.33
C LEU A 266 -12.10 -13.31 -10.39
N PRO A 267 -13.31 -13.84 -10.11
CA PRO A 267 -14.52 -13.01 -10.10
C PRO A 267 -14.44 -11.86 -9.10
N LEU A 268 -13.94 -12.12 -7.88
CA LEU A 268 -13.75 -11.10 -6.86
C LEU A 268 -12.72 -10.05 -7.31
N LEU A 269 -11.56 -10.46 -7.81
CA LEU A 269 -10.54 -9.51 -8.30
C LEU A 269 -11.05 -8.64 -9.46
N ARG A 270 -11.90 -9.18 -10.33
CA ARG A 270 -12.57 -8.41 -11.40
C ARG A 270 -13.62 -7.46 -10.87
N GLU A 271 -14.33 -7.81 -9.81
CA GLU A 271 -15.23 -6.88 -9.11
C GLU A 271 -14.44 -5.73 -8.48
N LEU A 272 -13.35 -6.05 -7.77
CA LEU A 272 -12.55 -5.08 -7.03
C LEU A 272 -11.80 -4.12 -7.94
N TYR A 273 -11.11 -4.64 -8.95
CA TYR A 273 -10.12 -3.88 -9.74
C TYR A 273 -10.47 -3.81 -11.25
N GLY A 274 -11.55 -4.47 -11.65
CA GLY A 274 -11.97 -4.60 -13.04
C GLY A 274 -11.22 -5.68 -13.85
N PRO A 275 -11.64 -5.91 -15.11
CA PRO A 275 -11.13 -7.01 -15.94
C PRO A 275 -9.74 -6.76 -16.55
N ASP A 276 -9.36 -5.49 -16.72
CA ASP A 276 -8.05 -5.07 -17.18
C ASP A 276 -7.47 -4.01 -16.22
N PRO A 277 -6.77 -4.45 -15.16
CA PRO A 277 -6.23 -3.54 -14.16
C PRO A 277 -5.09 -2.65 -14.70
N LYS A 278 -4.46 -3.00 -15.84
CA LYS A 278 -3.38 -2.20 -16.45
C LYS A 278 -3.91 -1.01 -17.26
N ALA A 279 -5.14 -1.09 -17.76
CA ALA A 279 -5.74 0.01 -18.51
C ALA A 279 -5.92 1.29 -17.67
N VAL A 280 -5.98 1.15 -16.34
CA VAL A 280 -6.28 2.25 -15.40
C VAL A 280 -5.00 2.87 -14.82
N HIS A 281 -3.90 2.13 -14.79
CA HIS A 281 -2.59 2.62 -14.35
C HIS A 281 -1.52 2.11 -15.32
N GLN A 282 -1.13 2.95 -16.28
CA GLN A 282 -0.26 2.54 -17.38
C GLN A 282 1.21 2.46 -16.99
N TRP A 283 1.61 3.14 -15.93
CA TRP A 283 2.97 3.16 -15.41
C TRP A 283 3.19 1.96 -14.48
N GLY A 284 4.40 1.39 -14.50
CA GLY A 284 4.82 0.41 -13.50
C GLY A 284 4.91 1.07 -12.12
N ALA A 285 4.68 0.31 -11.05
CA ALA A 285 4.91 0.80 -9.69
C ALA A 285 6.41 0.82 -9.37
N ASN A 286 6.86 1.66 -8.44
CA ASN A 286 8.25 1.68 -7.97
C ASN A 286 9.29 1.68 -9.11
N PRO A 287 9.24 2.65 -10.07
CA PRO A 287 10.10 2.65 -11.26
C PRO A 287 11.54 2.99 -10.88
N ARG A 288 12.36 1.98 -10.66
CA ARG A 288 13.79 2.14 -10.35
C ARG A 288 14.56 2.19 -11.67
N ALA A 289 14.67 3.37 -12.29
CA ALA A 289 15.63 3.57 -13.38
C ALA A 289 17.01 3.99 -12.82
N GLU A 290 18.07 3.78 -13.61
CA GLU A 290 19.36 4.47 -13.40
C GLU A 290 19.08 5.98 -13.22
N GLU A 291 19.65 6.53 -12.14
CA GLU A 291 19.20 7.73 -11.39
C GLU A 291 18.86 8.97 -12.24
N ASP A 292 19.41 9.10 -13.45
CA ASP A 292 19.37 10.34 -14.24
C ASP A 292 18.06 10.59 -15.01
N THR A 293 17.35 9.56 -15.48
CA THR A 293 16.25 9.79 -16.44
C THR A 293 14.95 10.24 -15.76
N TRP A 294 14.69 9.78 -14.53
CA TRP A 294 13.51 10.18 -13.75
C TRP A 294 13.76 11.33 -12.79
N ALA A 295 15.01 11.61 -12.41
CA ALA A 295 15.34 12.79 -11.60
C ALA A 295 14.94 14.09 -12.31
N ALA A 296 15.20 14.19 -13.62
CA ALA A 296 14.80 15.34 -14.43
C ALA A 296 13.28 15.44 -14.62
N PHE A 297 12.56 14.32 -14.72
CA PHE A 297 11.10 14.30 -14.80
C PHE A 297 10.44 14.70 -13.47
N ARG A 298 11.00 14.26 -12.33
CA ARG A 298 10.56 14.66 -10.98
C ARG A 298 10.80 16.16 -10.74
N ALA A 299 11.96 16.68 -11.15
CA ALA A 299 12.29 18.10 -11.04
C ALA A 299 11.47 19.01 -11.98
N LEU A 300 10.96 18.49 -13.10
CA LEU A 300 10.14 19.27 -14.04
C LEU A 300 8.72 19.53 -13.52
N TRP A 301 8.21 18.68 -12.63
CA TRP A 301 6.84 18.76 -12.09
C TRP A 301 6.74 19.45 -10.72
N ASP A 302 7.87 19.72 -10.06
CA ASP A 302 7.92 20.64 -8.93
C ASP A 302 8.19 22.06 -9.47
N GLU A 303 7.36 23.01 -9.05
CA GLU A 303 7.08 24.33 -9.66
C GLU A 303 8.25 25.34 -9.82
N ASN A 304 9.52 24.92 -9.89
CA ASN A 304 10.67 25.82 -9.91
C ASN A 304 11.73 25.61 -11.00
N GLY A 305 11.43 24.91 -12.10
CA GLY A 305 12.20 25.03 -13.36
C GLY A 305 13.74 24.97 -13.25
N GLY A 306 14.26 24.24 -12.26
CA GLY A 306 15.65 24.31 -11.81
C GLY A 306 16.01 23.08 -10.98
N ALA A 307 17.30 22.73 -10.96
CA ALA A 307 17.83 21.50 -10.39
C ALA A 307 17.23 21.15 -9.02
N TYR A 308 16.95 19.86 -8.81
CA TYR A 308 16.48 19.30 -7.54
C TYR A 308 17.41 19.73 -6.39
N GLU A 309 16.86 20.49 -5.44
CA GLU A 309 17.47 20.76 -4.15
C GLU A 309 16.72 19.95 -3.10
N SER A 310 17.39 18.96 -2.51
CA SER A 310 16.85 18.19 -1.40
C SER A 310 16.40 19.12 -0.27
N GLN A 311 15.19 18.91 0.26
CA GLN A 311 14.74 19.67 1.44
C GLN A 311 15.70 19.40 2.62
N PRO A 312 16.22 20.43 3.31
CA PRO A 312 17.15 20.23 4.41
C PRO A 312 16.44 19.62 5.63
N HIS A 313 16.89 18.45 6.07
CA HIS A 313 16.39 17.77 7.27
C HIS A 313 17.53 17.41 8.23
N ALA A 314 17.22 17.42 9.53
CA ALA A 314 18.14 16.94 10.56
C ALA A 314 18.20 15.41 10.50
N PRO A 315 19.38 14.77 10.56
CA PRO A 315 19.50 13.32 10.54
C PRO A 315 18.69 12.68 11.67
N VAL A 316 17.91 11.65 11.36
CA VAL A 316 17.21 10.86 12.38
C VAL A 316 18.26 10.10 13.22
N PRO A 317 18.23 10.21 14.56
CA PRO A 317 19.12 9.44 15.43
C PRO A 317 18.91 7.94 15.23
N ALA A 318 19.99 7.16 15.20
CA ALA A 318 19.92 5.71 15.11
C ALA A 318 19.03 5.14 16.23
N PRO A 319 18.21 4.10 15.95
CA PRO A 319 17.42 3.44 16.98
C PRO A 319 18.33 2.89 18.09
N PRO A 320 17.85 2.86 19.34
CA PRO A 320 18.61 2.32 20.46
C PRO A 320 18.97 0.86 20.22
N ALA A 321 20.21 0.48 20.53
CA ALA A 321 20.68 -0.88 20.38
C ALA A 321 19.79 -1.86 21.18
N PRO A 322 19.49 -3.06 20.64
CA PRO A 322 18.70 -4.04 21.35
C PRO A 322 19.37 -4.41 22.68
N PRO A 323 18.59 -4.71 23.74
CA PRO A 323 19.15 -5.12 25.02
C PRO A 323 20.03 -6.36 24.82
N ARG A 324 21.27 -6.29 25.30
CA ARG A 324 22.20 -7.44 25.29
C ARG A 324 21.52 -8.60 26.01
N THR A 325 21.17 -9.64 25.26
CA THR A 325 20.70 -10.89 25.84
C THR A 325 21.81 -11.49 26.68
N ALA A 326 21.52 -11.71 27.97
CA ALA A 326 22.41 -12.46 28.85
C ALA A 326 22.59 -13.89 28.28
N PRO A 327 23.79 -14.49 28.38
CA PRO A 327 24.03 -15.82 27.85
C PRO A 327 23.12 -16.84 28.55
N LEU A 328 22.31 -17.54 27.75
CA LEU A 328 21.42 -18.60 28.19
C LEU A 328 22.23 -19.67 28.94
N SER A 329 21.95 -19.82 30.23
CA SER A 329 22.44 -20.95 31.02
C SER A 329 21.81 -22.24 30.51
N ARG A 330 22.65 -23.19 30.09
CA ARG A 330 22.23 -24.52 29.63
C ARG A 330 21.45 -25.26 30.73
N PRO A 331 20.31 -25.91 30.43
CA PRO A 331 19.69 -26.83 31.39
C PRO A 331 20.54 -28.08 31.56
N ARG A 332 20.74 -28.53 32.80
CA ARG A 332 21.26 -29.86 33.11
C ARG A 332 20.17 -30.89 32.79
N LEU A 333 20.53 -31.88 31.99
CA LEU A 333 19.76 -33.10 31.80
C LEU A 333 19.77 -33.92 33.10
N THR A 334 18.58 -34.29 33.58
CA THR A 334 18.32 -35.49 34.39
C THR A 334 17.13 -36.19 33.78
#